data_AF-A0AAP0CPA7-F1
#
_entry.id   AF-A0AAP0CPA7-F1
#
_cell.length_a   1.000
_cell.length_b   1.000
_cell.length_c   1.000
_cell.angle_alpha   90.00
_cell.angle_beta   90.00
_cell.angle_gamma   90.00
#
_symmetry.space_group_name_H-M   'P 1'
#
loop_
_entity.id
_entity.type
_entity.pdbx_description
1 polymer ?
#
loop_
_entity_poly.entity_id
_entity_poly.type
_entity_poly.pdbx_seq_one_letter_code
_entity_poly.pdbx_strand_id
1 'polypeptide(L)'
;MATALLSSPSSHLLRPTSSSPTSLSSSPLKSHIRISNNNAFPVTTRTDTKRRRNLVYAVNQEAEDAFKKTVELDRLIDMLKNASDRELQKLVVENILTFNEGFWIRLAARTDTCKSDDDKQDLEELASCVMTIVDRVVHKTNEKIESATDVLKGILSPVVNEVEEICWPPRDPNALDLMEKEVNQREQEGQLDEGFLSEVNAQLRQAKEDGDKPGLEAMLQKVLQLYASRVLSKRSYAMKGNKVLKAEQCLEEIIKAPESEWNNVLIDHLSCGKGDISPDELYAVIKKRTERTLIRTEGGSYQQRILVEFLKGIQSRTEEIAQVLQGKPRNLVYAVNQEAEDAFKKTVELDRLIDMLKNASDRELQKLVVENILTFNEGFWIRLAARTDTCKSDDDKQDLEELASCVMTIVDRVVHKTNEKIESATDVLKGILSPVVNEVEEICWPPRDPNALNLMEKEVNQREQEGQLDEGFLSEVNAQLRQAKEDGDKPGLEAMLQKVLQLYASRVLSKRSYAMKGNKVLKAEQCLEEIIKAPESEWNNVLIDHLSCGKGDISPDELYAVIKKRTERTLIRTEGGSYQQRILVEFLKGIQSRTEEIAQVLQGKP
;
A
#
# COMPACT_ATOMS: atom_id res chain seq x y z
N MET A 1 -52.23 0.12 -42.12
CA MET A 1 -51.75 0.31 -43.50
C MET A 1 -50.45 -0.50 -43.60
N ALA A 2 -50.46 -1.72 -44.15
CA ALA A 2 -50.16 -2.04 -45.57
C ALA A 2 -48.79 -1.46 -46.00
N THR A 3 -47.79 -2.16 -46.56
CA THR A 3 -47.63 -3.51 -47.13
C THR A 3 -46.13 -3.70 -47.45
N ALA A 4 -45.72 -4.96 -47.65
CA ALA A 4 -44.38 -5.43 -48.00
C ALA A 4 -43.90 -5.14 -49.44
N LEU A 5 -42.60 -5.39 -49.71
CA LEU A 5 -41.96 -6.16 -50.82
C LEU A 5 -40.55 -5.57 -51.11
N LEU A 6 -39.42 -6.27 -50.88
CA LEU A 6 -38.79 -7.33 -51.72
C LEU A 6 -38.64 -6.86 -53.20
N SER A 7 -37.48 -6.92 -53.88
CA SER A 7 -36.70 -8.14 -54.17
C SER A 7 -35.42 -7.82 -54.99
N SER A 8 -34.46 -8.76 -54.91
CA SER A 8 -33.22 -9.03 -55.68
C SER A 8 -33.37 -9.15 -57.22
N PRO A 9 -32.34 -9.54 -58.03
CA PRO A 9 -31.95 -10.98 -58.16
C PRO A 9 -30.50 -11.34 -58.61
N SER A 10 -30.10 -12.57 -58.25
CA SER A 10 -29.45 -13.68 -59.04
C SER A 10 -28.18 -13.45 -59.88
N SER A 11 -27.31 -14.42 -60.20
CA SER A 11 -26.94 -15.81 -59.82
C SER A 11 -25.90 -16.26 -60.87
N HIS A 12 -24.95 -17.15 -60.54
CA HIS A 12 -24.38 -18.26 -61.35
C HIS A 12 -23.12 -18.79 -60.60
N LEU A 13 -23.22 -19.88 -59.84
CA LEU A 13 -22.96 -21.28 -60.21
C LEU A 13 -21.48 -21.62 -60.48
N LEU A 14 -20.87 -22.43 -59.61
CA LEU A 14 -20.50 -23.85 -59.85
C LEU A 14 -19.78 -24.46 -58.62
N ARG A 15 -20.20 -25.67 -58.23
CA ARG A 15 -19.54 -26.66 -57.32
C ARG A 15 -19.54 -28.00 -58.09
N PRO A 16 -18.69 -29.02 -57.82
CA PRO A 16 -18.78 -29.89 -56.61
C PRO A 16 -17.43 -30.49 -56.11
N THR A 17 -17.18 -30.56 -54.80
CA THR A 17 -17.07 -31.74 -53.89
C THR A 17 -16.06 -32.88 -54.19
N SER A 18 -15.29 -33.16 -53.13
CA SER A 18 -14.48 -34.31 -52.68
C SER A 18 -14.81 -35.76 -53.11
N SER A 19 -13.77 -36.61 -53.13
CA SER A 19 -13.84 -38.04 -52.77
C SER A 19 -12.47 -38.59 -52.29
N SER A 20 -12.44 -39.22 -51.11
CA SER A 20 -11.34 -39.92 -50.39
C SER A 20 -11.07 -41.34 -50.96
N PRO A 21 -10.38 -42.33 -50.29
CA PRO A 21 -9.14 -42.38 -49.47
C PRO A 21 -8.16 -43.52 -49.95
N THR A 22 -7.27 -43.99 -49.04
CA THR A 22 -6.62 -45.34 -48.87
C THR A 22 -5.10 -45.57 -49.06
N SER A 23 -4.50 -46.04 -47.95
CA SER A 23 -3.46 -47.08 -47.74
C SER A 23 -1.98 -46.93 -48.13
N LEU A 24 -1.15 -46.88 -47.07
CA LEU A 24 0.02 -47.71 -46.72
C LEU A 24 0.89 -48.37 -47.83
N SER A 25 2.20 -48.07 -47.79
CA SER A 25 3.30 -49.04 -47.54
C SER A 25 4.56 -48.80 -48.39
N SER A 26 5.70 -49.05 -47.72
CA SER A 26 7.03 -49.46 -48.24
C SER A 26 7.94 -48.44 -48.94
N SER A 27 8.89 -47.90 -48.14
CA SER A 27 10.36 -48.05 -48.20
C SER A 27 11.12 -48.02 -49.55
N PRO A 28 12.46 -47.94 -49.52
CA PRO A 28 13.36 -46.85 -49.12
C PRO A 28 14.28 -46.47 -50.31
N LEU A 29 15.21 -45.49 -50.23
CA LEU A 29 16.51 -45.53 -50.97
C LEU A 29 17.42 -44.31 -50.64
N LYS A 30 18.50 -44.66 -49.93
CA LYS A 30 19.92 -44.30 -50.14
C LYS A 30 20.40 -42.85 -49.99
N SER A 31 21.03 -42.66 -48.84
CA SER A 31 22.31 -41.98 -48.62
C SER A 31 23.44 -42.47 -49.54
N HIS A 32 24.28 -41.55 -50.01
CA HIS A 32 25.63 -41.82 -50.54
C HIS A 32 26.67 -41.08 -49.68
N ILE A 33 27.40 -41.79 -48.81
CA ILE A 33 28.78 -41.42 -48.45
C ILE A 33 29.61 -42.72 -48.36
N ARG A 34 30.74 -42.71 -49.04
CA ARG A 34 31.73 -43.78 -49.20
C ARG A 34 32.36 -44.20 -47.86
N ILE A 35 32.61 -45.49 -47.74
CA ILE A 35 33.44 -46.16 -46.72
C ILE A 35 34.89 -46.27 -47.21
N SER A 36 35.86 -46.12 -46.29
CA SER A 36 37.08 -46.93 -46.32
C SER A 36 37.60 -47.22 -44.90
N ASN A 37 37.36 -48.46 -44.45
CA ASN A 37 38.22 -49.43 -43.76
C ASN A 37 39.61 -48.98 -43.27
N ASN A 38 40.23 -49.47 -42.16
CA ASN A 38 40.04 -50.71 -41.39
C ASN A 38 40.81 -50.67 -40.04
N ASN A 39 40.30 -51.46 -39.08
CA ASN A 39 40.95 -52.27 -38.03
C ASN A 39 41.71 -51.63 -36.83
N ALA A 40 41.16 -51.82 -35.61
CA ALA A 40 41.61 -52.78 -34.58
C ALA A 40 41.31 -52.30 -33.13
N PHE A 41 40.60 -53.11 -32.34
CA PHE A 41 40.49 -53.06 -30.86
C PHE A 41 41.81 -53.57 -30.20
N PRO A 42 42.13 -53.41 -28.88
CA PRO A 42 41.19 -53.28 -27.74
C PRO A 42 41.61 -52.42 -26.47
N VAL A 43 40.61 -52.15 -25.62
CA VAL A 43 40.60 -52.22 -24.12
C VAL A 43 41.17 -51.07 -23.22
N THR A 44 40.25 -50.49 -22.42
CA THR A 44 40.34 -49.73 -21.13
C THR A 44 41.22 -48.46 -21.04
N THR A 45 40.82 -47.30 -20.49
CA THR A 45 40.09 -46.99 -19.25
C THR A 45 39.70 -45.50 -19.23
N ARG A 46 38.49 -45.20 -18.69
CA ARG A 46 38.13 -44.11 -17.77
C ARG A 46 38.95 -42.79 -17.77
N THR A 47 38.38 -41.67 -18.26
CA THR A 47 38.07 -40.40 -17.53
C THR A 47 37.76 -39.22 -18.48
N ASP A 48 36.91 -38.32 -17.99
CA ASP A 48 36.70 -36.91 -18.34
C ASP A 48 36.21 -36.47 -19.73
N THR A 49 34.94 -36.02 -19.77
CA THR A 49 34.58 -34.85 -20.58
C THR A 49 33.60 -33.92 -19.85
N LYS A 50 34.03 -32.65 -19.78
CA LYS A 50 33.31 -31.45 -19.34
C LYS A 50 31.85 -31.41 -19.84
N ARG A 51 30.89 -31.50 -18.92
CA ARG A 51 29.50 -31.13 -19.18
C ARG A 51 29.37 -29.61 -19.10
N ARG A 52 29.36 -28.94 -20.26
CA ARG A 52 28.83 -27.58 -20.40
C ARG A 52 27.37 -27.59 -19.93
N ARG A 53 27.08 -26.99 -18.78
CA ARG A 53 25.71 -26.60 -18.39
C ARG A 53 25.49 -25.18 -18.90
N ASN A 54 24.78 -25.04 -20.01
CA ASN A 54 24.07 -23.80 -20.27
C ASN A 54 22.78 -23.87 -19.45
N LEU A 55 22.77 -23.22 -18.29
CA LEU A 55 21.52 -22.94 -17.58
C LEU A 55 20.92 -21.71 -18.26
N VAL A 56 19.83 -21.91 -19.00
CA VAL A 56 18.98 -20.81 -19.47
C VAL A 56 18.12 -20.41 -18.28
N TYR A 57 18.37 -19.25 -17.69
CA TYR A 57 17.45 -18.60 -16.74
C TYR A 57 17.09 -17.24 -17.32
N ALA A 58 15.96 -17.22 -18.02
CA ALA A 58 15.19 -16.03 -18.32
C ALA A 58 13.72 -16.47 -18.26
N VAL A 59 13.22 -16.63 -17.03
CA VAL A 59 11.77 -16.74 -16.81
C VAL A 59 11.26 -15.30 -16.81
N ASN A 60 10.42 -14.94 -17.79
CA ASN A 60 9.72 -13.66 -17.78
C ASN A 60 8.74 -13.67 -16.61
N GLN A 61 8.82 -12.66 -15.72
CA GLN A 61 7.90 -12.46 -14.58
C GLN A 61 6.43 -12.54 -15.00
N GLU A 62 6.11 -12.00 -16.17
CA GLU A 62 4.79 -12.05 -16.80
C GLU A 62 4.30 -13.48 -17.09
N ALA A 63 5.20 -14.39 -17.46
CA ALA A 63 4.88 -15.81 -17.63
C ALA A 63 4.67 -16.52 -16.28
N GLU A 64 5.34 -16.06 -15.22
CA GLU A 64 5.14 -16.56 -13.87
C GLU A 64 3.79 -16.11 -13.29
N ASP A 65 3.40 -14.86 -13.51
CA ASP A 65 2.13 -14.33 -13.03
C ASP A 65 0.93 -14.87 -13.83
N ALA A 66 1.07 -15.03 -15.15
CA ALA A 66 0.10 -15.76 -15.96
C ALA A 66 -0.04 -17.23 -15.51
N PHE A 67 1.07 -17.86 -15.12
CA PHE A 67 1.05 -19.21 -14.55
C PHE A 67 0.36 -19.24 -13.18
N LYS A 68 0.64 -18.29 -12.27
CA LYS A 68 -0.05 -18.18 -10.97
C LYS A 68 -1.55 -18.01 -11.14
N LYS A 69 -2.00 -17.11 -12.02
CA LYS A 69 -3.43 -16.93 -12.37
C LYS A 69 -4.04 -18.22 -12.90
N THR A 70 -3.31 -18.94 -13.76
CA THR A 70 -3.76 -20.25 -14.29
C THR A 70 -3.92 -21.28 -13.16
N VAL A 71 -2.99 -21.33 -12.22
CA VAL A 71 -3.03 -22.23 -11.05
C VAL A 71 -4.20 -21.89 -10.12
N GLU A 72 -4.50 -20.61 -9.91
CA GLU A 72 -5.64 -20.18 -9.11
C GLU A 72 -6.97 -20.57 -9.76
N LEU A 73 -7.11 -20.36 -11.08
CA LEU A 73 -8.28 -20.83 -11.83
C LEU A 73 -8.42 -22.35 -11.77
N ASP A 74 -7.32 -23.10 -11.86
CA ASP A 74 -7.33 -24.55 -11.73
C ASP A 74 -7.82 -25.00 -10.37
N ARG A 75 -7.34 -24.37 -9.30
CA ARG A 75 -7.78 -24.63 -7.93
C ARG A 75 -9.27 -24.35 -7.77
N LEU A 76 -9.76 -23.24 -8.33
CA LEU A 76 -11.18 -22.91 -8.29
C LEU A 76 -12.03 -23.94 -9.04
N ILE A 77 -11.60 -24.35 -10.24
CA ILE A 77 -12.27 -25.41 -11.02
C ILE A 77 -12.31 -26.72 -10.22
N ASP A 78 -11.21 -27.09 -9.55
CA ASP A 78 -11.18 -28.29 -8.72
C ASP A 78 -12.10 -28.19 -7.50
N MET A 79 -12.19 -27.02 -6.85
CA MET A 79 -13.14 -26.81 -5.75
C MET A 79 -14.58 -26.92 -6.24
N LEU A 80 -14.91 -26.32 -7.39
CA LEU A 80 -16.25 -26.36 -7.98
C LEU A 80 -16.63 -27.78 -8.41
N LYS A 81 -15.70 -28.52 -9.02
CA LYS A 81 -15.92 -29.93 -9.45
C LYS A 81 -16.23 -30.84 -8.25
N ASN A 82 -15.58 -30.61 -7.12
CA ASN A 82 -15.72 -31.47 -5.93
C ASN A 82 -16.83 -31.00 -4.96
N ALA A 83 -17.51 -29.90 -5.25
CA ALA A 83 -18.54 -29.34 -4.37
C ALA A 83 -19.88 -30.07 -4.51
N SER A 84 -20.62 -30.18 -3.40
CA SER A 84 -22.04 -30.57 -3.47
C SER A 84 -22.90 -29.46 -4.06
N ASP A 85 -24.12 -29.75 -4.54
CA ASP A 85 -25.01 -28.74 -5.16
C ASP A 85 -25.18 -27.45 -4.34
N ARG A 86 -25.28 -27.55 -3.01
CA ARG A 86 -25.43 -26.39 -2.12
C ARG A 86 -24.12 -25.61 -1.97
N GLU A 87 -23.00 -26.33 -1.89
CA GLU A 87 -21.67 -25.73 -1.81
C GLU A 87 -21.29 -25.08 -3.14
N LEU A 88 -21.67 -25.69 -4.27
CA LEU A 88 -21.48 -25.16 -5.61
C LEU A 88 -22.19 -23.81 -5.76
N GLN A 89 -23.47 -23.73 -5.37
CA GLN A 89 -24.21 -22.47 -5.38
C GLN A 89 -23.52 -21.38 -4.54
N LYS A 90 -23.05 -21.75 -3.34
CA LYS A 90 -22.34 -20.83 -2.46
C LYS A 90 -21.01 -20.37 -3.07
N LEU A 91 -20.20 -21.29 -3.57
CA LEU A 91 -18.91 -21.01 -4.20
C LEU A 91 -19.07 -20.12 -5.43
N VAL A 92 -20.10 -20.36 -6.25
CA VAL A 92 -20.39 -19.52 -7.43
C VAL A 92 -20.79 -18.10 -7.00
N VAL A 93 -21.61 -17.94 -5.95
CA VAL A 93 -21.97 -16.59 -5.49
C VAL A 93 -20.77 -15.85 -4.88
N GLU A 94 -19.93 -16.53 -4.08
CA GLU A 94 -18.75 -15.94 -3.45
C GLU A 94 -17.65 -15.56 -4.46
N ASN A 95 -17.56 -16.27 -5.58
CA ASN A 95 -16.54 -16.07 -6.60
C ASN A 95 -17.12 -15.43 -7.88
N ILE A 96 -18.28 -14.78 -7.81
CA ILE A 96 -19.03 -14.32 -8.99
C ILE A 96 -18.20 -13.45 -9.96
N LEU A 97 -17.32 -12.60 -9.43
CA LEU A 97 -16.45 -11.72 -10.22
C LEU A 97 -15.29 -12.45 -10.92
N THR A 98 -14.97 -13.68 -10.50
CA THR A 98 -13.89 -14.48 -11.08
C THR A 98 -14.30 -15.21 -12.37
N PHE A 99 -15.61 -15.33 -12.64
CA PHE A 99 -16.14 -15.99 -13.85
C PHE A 99 -16.10 -15.10 -15.09
N ASN A 100 -14.94 -14.50 -15.35
CA ASN A 100 -14.65 -13.71 -16.54
C ASN A 100 -14.23 -14.60 -17.72
N GLU A 101 -13.92 -13.99 -18.87
CA GLU A 101 -13.47 -14.71 -20.08
C GLU A 101 -12.32 -15.69 -19.81
N GLY A 102 -11.35 -15.30 -18.97
CA GLY A 102 -10.21 -16.13 -18.62
C GLY A 102 -10.58 -17.42 -17.89
N PHE A 103 -11.57 -17.39 -17.00
CA PHE A 103 -12.09 -18.59 -16.35
C PHE A 103 -12.70 -19.57 -17.37
N TRP A 104 -13.54 -19.07 -18.28
CA TRP A 104 -14.22 -19.91 -19.27
C TRP A 104 -13.25 -20.52 -20.28
N ILE A 105 -12.25 -19.75 -20.73
CA ILE A 105 -11.16 -20.26 -21.59
C ILE A 105 -10.37 -21.35 -20.85
N ARG A 106 -10.06 -21.15 -19.56
CA ARG A 106 -9.32 -22.15 -18.79
C ARG A 106 -10.11 -23.43 -18.58
N LEU A 107 -11.41 -23.31 -18.28
CA LEU A 107 -12.30 -24.45 -18.13
C LEU A 107 -12.41 -25.25 -19.44
N ALA A 108 -12.60 -24.57 -20.58
CA ALA A 108 -12.61 -25.19 -21.90
C ALA A 108 -11.28 -25.92 -22.21
N ALA A 109 -10.15 -25.28 -21.91
CA ALA A 109 -8.83 -25.91 -22.09
C ALA A 109 -8.67 -27.17 -21.23
N ARG A 110 -9.20 -27.19 -19.99
CA ARG A 110 -9.19 -28.40 -19.16
C ARG A 110 -10.07 -29.49 -19.74
N THR A 111 -11.28 -29.15 -20.19
CA THR A 111 -12.20 -30.06 -20.88
C THR A 111 -11.56 -30.70 -22.11
N ASP A 112 -10.81 -29.94 -22.91
CA ASP A 112 -10.10 -30.45 -24.10
C ASP A 112 -8.89 -31.36 -23.76
N THR A 113 -8.31 -31.22 -22.57
CA THR A 113 -7.17 -32.03 -22.11
C THR A 113 -7.57 -33.28 -21.33
N CYS A 114 -8.87 -33.52 -21.12
CA CYS A 114 -9.38 -34.73 -20.48
C CYS A 114 -9.00 -35.99 -21.27
N LYS A 115 -8.62 -37.04 -20.55
CA LYS A 115 -8.25 -38.33 -21.16
C LYS A 115 -9.43 -39.30 -21.28
N SER A 116 -10.48 -39.09 -20.50
CA SER A 116 -11.70 -39.90 -20.51
C SER A 116 -12.88 -39.04 -20.97
N ASP A 117 -13.81 -39.67 -21.70
CA ASP A 117 -15.05 -39.00 -22.13
C ASP A 117 -15.96 -38.69 -20.92
N ASP A 118 -15.90 -39.52 -19.87
CA ASP A 118 -16.62 -39.30 -18.61
C ASP A 118 -16.12 -38.02 -17.90
N ASP A 119 -14.81 -37.82 -17.76
CA ASP A 119 -14.25 -36.59 -17.16
C ASP A 119 -14.55 -35.34 -17.99
N LYS A 120 -14.64 -35.50 -19.31
CA LYS A 120 -15.02 -34.42 -20.22
C LYS A 120 -16.47 -34.03 -20.00
N GLN A 121 -17.37 -35.01 -19.95
CA GLN A 121 -18.79 -34.81 -19.69
C GLN A 121 -19.02 -34.14 -18.32
N ASP A 122 -18.32 -34.57 -17.28
CA ASP A 122 -18.41 -33.96 -15.93
C ASP A 122 -18.04 -32.46 -15.94
N LEU A 123 -17.01 -32.06 -16.70
CA LEU A 123 -16.61 -30.66 -16.81
C LEU A 123 -17.58 -29.82 -17.66
N GLU A 124 -18.17 -30.41 -18.72
CA GLU A 124 -19.21 -29.75 -19.52
C GLU A 124 -20.50 -29.53 -18.71
N GLU A 125 -20.87 -30.50 -17.87
CA GLU A 125 -21.99 -30.37 -16.93
C GLU A 125 -21.70 -29.33 -15.84
N LEU A 126 -20.48 -29.34 -15.27
CA LEU A 126 -20.05 -28.31 -14.34
C LEU A 126 -20.14 -26.91 -14.95
N ALA A 127 -19.64 -26.72 -16.18
CA ALA A 127 -19.72 -25.45 -16.90
C ALA A 127 -21.18 -24.98 -17.05
N SER A 128 -22.06 -25.89 -17.44
CA SER A 128 -23.50 -25.61 -17.61
C SER A 128 -24.18 -25.24 -16.29
N CYS A 129 -23.85 -25.94 -15.21
CA CYS A 129 -24.35 -25.67 -13.86
C CYS A 129 -23.88 -24.30 -13.34
N VAL A 130 -22.59 -24.00 -13.43
CA VAL A 130 -22.01 -22.71 -13.03
C VAL A 130 -22.65 -21.59 -13.84
N MET A 131 -22.73 -21.73 -15.17
CA MET A 131 -23.33 -20.72 -16.05
C MET A 131 -24.79 -20.45 -15.68
N THR A 132 -25.58 -21.48 -15.40
CA THR A 132 -26.98 -21.34 -14.98
C THR A 132 -27.12 -20.57 -13.66
N ILE A 133 -26.21 -20.80 -12.71
CA ILE A 133 -26.22 -20.08 -11.42
C ILE A 133 -25.81 -18.61 -11.63
N VAL A 134 -24.75 -18.37 -12.40
CA VAL A 134 -24.28 -17.01 -12.75
C VAL A 134 -25.39 -16.23 -13.45
N ASP A 135 -26.04 -16.83 -14.46
CA ASP A 135 -27.13 -16.21 -15.22
C ASP A 135 -28.31 -15.83 -14.30
N ARG A 136 -28.71 -16.72 -13.38
CA ARG A 136 -29.74 -16.41 -12.38
C ARG A 136 -29.34 -15.26 -11.45
N VAL A 137 -28.07 -15.18 -11.04
CA VAL A 137 -27.56 -14.09 -10.19
C VAL A 137 -27.58 -12.77 -10.96
N VAL A 138 -27.14 -12.76 -12.21
CA VAL A 138 -27.16 -11.58 -13.09
C VAL A 138 -28.58 -11.10 -13.31
N HIS A 139 -29.49 -12.00 -13.72
CA HIS A 139 -30.90 -11.66 -13.92
C HIS A 139 -31.55 -11.06 -12.67
N LYS A 140 -31.35 -11.71 -11.50
CA LYS A 140 -31.89 -11.20 -10.23
C LYS A 140 -31.28 -9.87 -9.80
N THR A 141 -30.03 -9.62 -10.17
CA THR A 141 -29.35 -8.34 -9.90
C THR A 141 -29.92 -7.25 -10.80
N ASN A 142 -30.13 -7.53 -12.09
CA ASN A 142 -30.78 -6.60 -13.02
C ASN A 142 -32.21 -6.26 -12.57
N GLU A 143 -33.01 -7.26 -12.18
CA GLU A 143 -34.35 -7.01 -11.62
C GLU A 143 -34.32 -6.09 -10.39
N LYS A 144 -33.31 -6.23 -9.52
CA LYS A 144 -33.13 -5.34 -8.37
C LYS A 144 -32.73 -3.92 -8.77
N ILE A 145 -31.84 -3.76 -9.74
CA ILE A 145 -31.42 -2.46 -10.28
C ILE A 145 -32.62 -1.74 -10.92
N GLU A 146 -33.39 -2.45 -11.74
CA GLU A 146 -34.61 -1.92 -12.37
C GLU A 146 -35.64 -1.51 -11.33
N SER A 147 -35.90 -2.36 -10.34
CA SER A 147 -36.81 -2.06 -9.23
C SER A 147 -36.36 -0.83 -8.43
N ALA A 148 -35.08 -0.74 -8.07
CA ALA A 148 -34.51 0.43 -7.38
C ALA A 148 -34.62 1.70 -8.23
N THR A 149 -34.38 1.59 -9.53
CA THR A 149 -34.50 2.69 -10.49
C THR A 149 -35.94 3.18 -10.61
N ASP A 150 -36.92 2.29 -10.60
CA ASP A 150 -38.33 2.66 -10.66
C ASP A 150 -38.82 3.30 -9.35
N VAL A 151 -38.31 2.84 -8.19
CA VAL A 151 -38.51 3.54 -6.91
C VAL A 151 -37.94 4.96 -6.98
N LEU A 152 -36.72 5.12 -7.50
CA LEU A 152 -36.06 6.42 -7.65
C LEU A 152 -36.84 7.36 -8.58
N LYS A 153 -37.30 6.86 -9.74
CA LYS A 153 -38.17 7.62 -10.65
C LYS A 153 -39.47 8.05 -9.96
N GLY A 154 -40.05 7.18 -9.14
CA GLY A 154 -41.23 7.50 -8.33
C GLY A 154 -40.98 8.69 -7.40
N ILE A 155 -39.83 8.69 -6.70
CA ILE A 155 -39.42 9.79 -5.81
C ILE A 155 -39.15 11.08 -6.59
N LEU A 156 -38.54 11.01 -7.78
CA LEU A 156 -38.20 12.20 -8.59
C LEU A 156 -39.36 12.74 -9.43
N SER A 157 -40.41 11.94 -9.62
CA SER A 157 -41.61 12.27 -10.40
C SER A 157 -42.19 13.68 -10.12
N PRO A 158 -42.30 14.16 -8.86
CA PRO A 158 -42.82 15.49 -8.58
C PRO A 158 -41.99 16.65 -9.15
N VAL A 159 -40.69 16.46 -9.38
CA VAL A 159 -39.77 17.49 -9.88
C VAL A 159 -39.56 17.40 -11.40
N VAL A 160 -39.82 16.23 -11.98
CA VAL A 160 -39.56 15.95 -13.41
C VAL A 160 -40.80 16.18 -14.29
N ASN A 161 -42.00 16.13 -13.73
CA ASN A 161 -43.25 16.16 -14.51
C ASN A 161 -43.82 17.57 -14.79
N GLU A 162 -43.14 18.64 -14.41
CA GLU A 162 -43.57 20.00 -14.80
C GLU A 162 -43.24 20.24 -16.28
N VAL A 163 -44.17 20.84 -17.03
CA VAL A 163 -44.08 21.04 -18.50
C VAL A 163 -43.04 22.12 -18.88
N GLU A 164 -42.47 22.81 -17.89
CA GLU A 164 -41.43 23.83 -18.02
C GLU A 164 -40.01 23.28 -17.74
N GLU A 165 -39.00 24.09 -18.04
CA GLU A 165 -37.58 23.80 -17.82
C GLU A 165 -37.34 23.35 -16.37
N ILE A 166 -36.79 22.14 -16.19
CA ILE A 166 -36.53 21.57 -14.86
C ILE A 166 -35.58 22.51 -14.11
N CYS A 167 -36.00 23.02 -12.96
CA CYS A 167 -35.17 23.87 -12.13
C CYS A 167 -34.25 23.02 -11.24
N TRP A 168 -32.93 23.15 -11.43
CA TRP A 168 -31.92 22.51 -10.57
C TRP A 168 -31.05 23.54 -9.84
N PRO A 169 -30.83 23.39 -8.51
CA PRO A 169 -31.34 22.34 -7.64
C PRO A 169 -32.87 22.46 -7.42
N PRO A 170 -33.57 21.37 -7.05
CA PRO A 170 -35.00 21.41 -6.78
C PRO A 170 -35.30 22.40 -5.64
N ARG A 171 -36.08 23.44 -5.95
CA ARG A 171 -36.41 24.53 -5.02
C ARG A 171 -37.89 24.76 -4.80
N ASP A 172 -38.75 24.16 -5.63
CA ASP A 172 -40.20 24.28 -5.44
C ASP A 172 -40.61 23.59 -4.12
N PRO A 173 -41.17 24.33 -3.14
CA PRO A 173 -41.57 23.76 -1.87
C PRO A 173 -42.64 22.68 -1.99
N ASN A 174 -43.55 22.78 -2.97
CA ASN A 174 -44.62 21.80 -3.16
C ASN A 174 -44.07 20.47 -3.69
N ALA A 175 -43.20 20.53 -4.71
CA ALA A 175 -42.52 19.35 -5.23
C ALA A 175 -41.65 18.67 -4.16
N LEU A 176 -40.94 19.45 -3.32
CA LEU A 176 -40.14 18.91 -2.22
C LEU A 176 -40.99 18.22 -1.13
N ASP A 177 -42.15 18.78 -0.76
CA ASP A 177 -43.08 18.13 0.18
C ASP A 177 -43.65 16.82 -0.40
N LEU A 178 -43.92 16.77 -1.70
CA LEU A 178 -44.33 15.54 -2.39
C LEU A 178 -43.19 14.50 -2.43
N MET A 179 -41.95 14.91 -2.72
CA MET A 179 -40.78 14.02 -2.64
C MET A 179 -40.58 13.47 -1.23
N GLU A 180 -40.72 14.30 -0.20
CA GLU A 180 -40.60 13.88 1.20
C GLU A 180 -41.68 12.87 1.57
N LYS A 181 -42.94 13.11 1.16
CA LYS A 181 -44.04 12.15 1.34
C LYS A 181 -43.76 10.81 0.65
N GLU A 182 -43.25 10.84 -0.57
CA GLU A 182 -42.89 9.63 -1.31
C GLU A 182 -41.76 8.87 -0.60
N VAL A 183 -40.67 9.54 -0.21
CA VAL A 183 -39.58 8.93 0.58
C VAL A 183 -40.13 8.31 1.86
N ASN A 184 -41.00 9.02 2.59
CA ASN A 184 -41.59 8.54 3.83
C ASN A 184 -42.45 7.29 3.64
N GLN A 185 -43.20 7.21 2.54
CA GLN A 185 -44.02 6.05 2.21
C GLN A 185 -43.14 4.85 1.81
N ARG A 186 -42.21 5.05 0.88
CA ARG A 186 -41.28 4.01 0.39
C ARG A 186 -40.41 3.43 1.51
N GLU A 187 -40.02 4.27 2.46
CA GLU A 187 -39.28 3.86 3.65
C GLU A 187 -40.12 2.94 4.55
N GLN A 188 -41.40 3.25 4.75
CA GLN A 188 -42.32 2.41 5.54
C GLN A 188 -42.61 1.07 4.87
N GLU A 189 -42.66 1.06 3.54
CA GLU A 189 -42.83 -0.15 2.72
C GLU A 189 -41.55 -1.00 2.63
N GLY A 190 -40.42 -0.51 3.16
CA GLY A 190 -39.13 -1.20 3.13
C GLY A 190 -38.45 -1.21 1.76
N GLN A 191 -38.85 -0.31 0.86
CA GLN A 191 -38.32 -0.21 -0.51
C GLN A 191 -37.02 0.61 -0.60
N LEU A 192 -36.67 1.36 0.45
CA LEU A 192 -35.41 2.12 0.55
C LEU A 192 -34.33 1.27 1.23
N ASP A 193 -34.13 0.06 0.72
CA ASP A 193 -33.15 -0.90 1.23
C ASP A 193 -31.72 -0.59 0.73
N GLU A 194 -30.77 -1.42 1.14
CA GLU A 194 -29.37 -1.27 0.75
C GLU A 194 -29.16 -1.32 -0.78
N GLY A 195 -29.99 -2.10 -1.50
CA GLY A 195 -29.98 -2.17 -2.95
C GLY A 195 -30.34 -0.83 -3.58
N PHE A 196 -31.43 -0.22 -3.12
CA PHE A 196 -31.83 1.12 -3.53
C PHE A 196 -30.75 2.17 -3.24
N LEU A 197 -30.19 2.19 -2.02
CA LEU A 197 -29.15 3.16 -1.66
C LEU A 197 -27.86 2.95 -2.45
N SER A 198 -27.53 1.71 -2.81
CA SER A 198 -26.38 1.41 -3.65
C SER A 198 -26.55 1.95 -5.07
N GLU A 199 -27.75 1.81 -5.65
CA GLU A 199 -28.09 2.29 -6.98
C GLU A 199 -28.07 3.82 -7.05
N VAL A 200 -28.72 4.51 -6.09
CA VAL A 200 -28.71 5.98 -6.04
C VAL A 200 -27.28 6.52 -5.92
N ASN A 201 -26.42 5.87 -5.12
CA ASN A 201 -25.01 6.26 -5.00
C ASN A 201 -24.19 5.92 -6.26
N ALA A 202 -24.50 4.85 -6.97
CA ALA A 202 -23.86 4.53 -8.25
C ALA A 202 -24.19 5.60 -9.29
N GLN A 203 -25.46 5.95 -9.46
CA GLN A 203 -25.89 7.02 -10.36
C GLN A 203 -25.33 8.39 -9.97
N LEU A 204 -25.22 8.67 -8.66
CA LEU A 204 -24.64 9.93 -8.17
C LEU A 204 -23.15 10.03 -8.50
N ARG A 205 -22.40 8.93 -8.37
CA ARG A 205 -20.98 8.88 -8.76
C ARG A 205 -20.83 9.08 -10.26
N GLN A 206 -21.61 8.36 -11.06
CA GLN A 206 -21.60 8.51 -12.51
C GLN A 206 -21.94 9.95 -12.94
N ALA A 207 -22.95 10.59 -12.33
CA ALA A 207 -23.31 11.96 -12.64
C ALA A 207 -22.19 12.97 -12.31
N LYS A 208 -21.42 12.73 -11.24
CA LYS A 208 -20.25 13.54 -10.87
C LYS A 208 -19.07 13.34 -11.83
N GLU A 209 -18.84 12.11 -12.27
CA GLU A 209 -17.77 11.76 -13.20
C GLU A 209 -18.04 12.28 -14.61
N ASP A 210 -19.28 12.17 -15.09
CA ASP A 210 -19.70 12.67 -16.40
C ASP A 210 -19.59 14.21 -16.49
N GLY A 211 -19.80 14.93 -15.37
CA GLY A 211 -19.64 16.38 -15.25
C GLY A 211 -20.62 17.23 -16.07
N ASP A 212 -21.43 16.60 -16.94
CA ASP A 212 -22.41 17.22 -17.84
C ASP A 212 -23.85 17.13 -17.30
N LYS A 213 -24.06 16.49 -16.14
CA LYS A 213 -25.38 16.28 -15.51
C LYS A 213 -25.50 16.89 -14.10
N PRO A 214 -25.20 18.19 -13.90
CA PRO A 214 -25.28 18.82 -12.58
C PRO A 214 -26.71 18.82 -12.00
N GLY A 215 -27.73 18.78 -12.86
CA GLY A 215 -29.12 18.65 -12.43
C GLY A 215 -29.43 17.29 -11.80
N LEU A 216 -28.94 16.20 -12.40
CA LEU A 216 -29.11 14.85 -11.85
C LEU A 216 -28.36 14.69 -10.53
N GLU A 217 -27.13 15.21 -10.46
CA GLU A 217 -26.37 15.22 -9.20
C GLU A 217 -27.17 15.88 -8.06
N ALA A 218 -27.70 17.09 -8.30
CA ALA A 218 -28.48 17.82 -7.30
C ALA A 218 -29.76 17.07 -6.88
N MET A 219 -30.43 16.41 -7.83
CA MET A 219 -31.63 15.61 -7.54
C MET A 219 -31.31 14.38 -6.70
N LEU A 220 -30.26 13.63 -7.04
CA LEU A 220 -29.84 12.44 -6.29
C LEU A 220 -29.35 12.80 -4.89
N GLN A 221 -28.58 13.88 -4.76
CA GLN A 221 -28.20 14.42 -3.45
C GLN A 221 -29.45 14.75 -2.61
N LYS A 222 -30.47 15.36 -3.23
CA LYS A 222 -31.71 15.69 -2.51
C LYS A 222 -32.46 14.45 -2.02
N VAL A 223 -32.53 13.40 -2.82
CA VAL A 223 -33.14 12.11 -2.42
C VAL A 223 -32.41 11.53 -1.19
N LEU A 224 -31.08 11.51 -1.21
CA LEU A 224 -30.27 11.00 -0.08
C LEU A 224 -30.41 11.86 1.18
N GLN A 225 -30.51 13.19 1.04
CA GLN A 225 -30.79 14.09 2.16
C GLN A 225 -32.16 13.82 2.79
N LEU A 226 -33.22 13.68 1.98
CA LEU A 226 -34.57 13.37 2.45
C LEU A 226 -34.61 12.01 3.16
N TYR A 227 -33.95 11.01 2.59
CA TYR A 227 -33.78 9.70 3.23
C TYR A 227 -33.09 9.83 4.59
N ALA A 228 -31.96 10.55 4.67
CA ALA A 228 -31.22 10.71 5.90
C ALA A 228 -32.01 11.46 6.98
N SER A 229 -32.68 12.55 6.59
CA SER A 229 -33.59 13.31 7.44
C SER A 229 -34.67 12.40 8.03
N ARG A 230 -35.34 11.60 7.19
CA ARG A 230 -36.36 10.65 7.60
C ARG A 230 -35.83 9.61 8.59
N VAL A 231 -34.74 8.92 8.25
CA VAL A 231 -34.20 7.83 9.07
C VAL A 231 -33.67 8.36 10.42
N LEU A 232 -32.99 9.50 10.44
CA LEU A 232 -32.52 10.11 11.68
C LEU A 232 -33.69 10.66 12.52
N SER A 233 -34.73 11.20 11.91
CA SER A 233 -35.88 11.74 12.64
C SER A 233 -36.74 10.70 13.37
N LYS A 234 -36.60 9.40 13.05
CA LYS A 234 -37.33 8.31 13.73
C LYS A 234 -37.11 8.24 15.23
N ARG A 235 -35.95 8.71 15.71
CA ARG A 235 -35.59 8.65 17.13
C ARG A 235 -35.22 10.03 17.63
N SER A 236 -35.97 10.47 18.63
CA SER A 236 -35.66 11.67 19.41
C SER A 236 -34.74 11.31 20.59
N TYR A 237 -33.73 12.13 20.82
CA TYR A 237 -32.86 12.12 21.98
C TYR A 237 -32.93 13.45 22.76
N ALA A 238 -33.75 14.40 22.32
CA ALA A 238 -33.92 15.71 22.95
C ALA A 238 -34.39 15.64 24.40
N MET A 239 -34.89 14.49 24.87
CA MET A 239 -35.33 14.28 26.25
C MET A 239 -34.41 13.31 27.01
N LYS A 240 -33.92 13.74 28.18
CA LYS A 240 -33.26 12.86 29.16
C LYS A 240 -33.99 12.95 30.51
N GLY A 241 -34.90 12.00 30.75
CA GLY A 241 -35.85 12.10 31.86
C GLY A 241 -36.86 13.22 31.61
N ASN A 242 -37.08 14.10 32.59
CA ASN A 242 -37.94 15.30 32.45
C ASN A 242 -37.17 16.55 31.96
N LYS A 243 -35.93 16.42 31.47
CA LYS A 243 -35.12 17.55 31.01
C LYS A 243 -34.95 17.54 29.50
N VAL A 244 -35.21 18.68 28.88
CA VAL A 244 -34.93 18.94 27.46
C VAL A 244 -33.44 19.28 27.28
N LEU A 245 -32.76 18.52 26.44
CA LEU A 245 -31.39 18.76 26.01
C LEU A 245 -31.41 19.75 24.83
N LYS A 246 -31.28 21.05 25.09
CA LYS A 246 -31.38 22.12 24.09
C LYS A 246 -30.53 21.86 22.82
N ALA A 247 -29.28 21.43 22.99
CA ALA A 247 -28.39 21.14 21.84
C ALA A 247 -28.89 19.98 20.97
N GLU A 248 -29.45 18.94 21.58
CA GLU A 248 -30.01 17.80 20.84
C GLU A 248 -31.36 18.16 20.21
N GLN A 249 -32.17 18.99 20.87
CA GLN A 249 -33.39 19.56 20.28
C GLN A 249 -33.07 20.40 19.04
N CYS A 250 -32.04 21.25 19.10
CA CYS A 250 -31.54 22.01 17.95
C CYS A 250 -31.08 21.08 16.82
N LEU A 251 -30.31 20.03 17.12
CA LEU A 251 -29.93 19.04 16.12
C LEU A 251 -31.15 18.34 15.47
N GLU A 252 -32.16 17.98 16.25
CA GLU A 252 -33.40 17.39 15.72
C GLU A 252 -34.20 18.36 14.84
N GLU A 253 -34.19 19.65 15.17
CA GLU A 253 -34.82 20.70 14.37
C GLU A 253 -34.09 20.85 13.04
N ILE A 254 -32.75 20.89 13.03
CA ILE A 254 -31.94 20.95 11.80
C ILE A 254 -32.15 19.70 10.93
N ILE A 255 -32.17 18.50 11.54
CA ILE A 255 -32.39 17.25 10.79
C ILE A 255 -33.74 17.26 10.06
N LYS A 256 -34.78 17.84 10.67
CA LYS A 256 -36.14 17.92 10.10
C LYS A 256 -36.33 19.11 9.16
N ALA A 257 -35.54 20.16 9.32
CA ALA A 257 -35.66 21.36 8.50
C ALA A 257 -35.13 21.12 7.08
N PRO A 258 -35.75 21.74 6.05
CA PRO A 258 -35.19 21.75 4.71
C PRO A 258 -33.82 22.44 4.71
N GLU A 259 -32.90 22.00 3.85
CA GLU A 259 -31.53 22.53 3.79
C GLU A 259 -31.47 24.06 3.67
N SER A 260 -32.40 24.67 2.93
CA SER A 260 -32.49 26.13 2.78
C SER A 260 -32.73 26.88 4.09
N GLU A 261 -33.29 26.22 5.10
CA GLU A 261 -33.59 26.79 6.41
C GLU A 261 -32.49 26.53 7.44
N TRP A 262 -31.53 25.65 7.16
CA TRP A 262 -30.46 25.30 8.10
C TRP A 262 -29.73 26.54 8.62
N ASN A 263 -29.47 27.51 7.75
CA ASN A 263 -28.78 28.74 8.14
C ASN A 263 -29.60 29.54 9.16
N ASN A 264 -30.93 29.64 8.97
CA ASN A 264 -31.80 30.37 9.87
C ASN A 264 -31.88 29.67 11.23
N VAL A 265 -32.09 28.35 11.22
CA VAL A 265 -32.12 27.53 12.44
C VAL A 265 -30.79 27.66 13.21
N LEU A 266 -29.65 27.55 12.52
CA LEU A 266 -28.34 27.70 13.15
C LEU A 266 -28.11 29.11 13.72
N ILE A 267 -28.50 30.16 13.00
CA ILE A 267 -28.37 31.55 13.49
C ILE A 267 -29.27 31.79 14.71
N ASP A 268 -30.49 31.25 14.73
CA ASP A 268 -31.44 31.48 15.81
C ASP A 268 -31.12 30.67 17.08
N HIS A 269 -30.46 29.52 16.95
CA HIS A 269 -30.14 28.63 18.09
C HIS A 269 -28.71 28.75 18.63
N LEU A 270 -27.72 29.14 17.81
CA LEU A 270 -26.33 29.24 18.25
C LEU A 270 -26.03 30.51 19.05
N SER A 271 -25.11 30.40 20.02
CA SER A 271 -24.66 31.48 20.89
C SER A 271 -23.84 32.56 20.17
N CYS A 272 -23.30 32.28 18.99
CA CYS A 272 -22.70 33.27 18.11
C CYS A 272 -23.74 34.07 17.29
N GLY A 273 -25.01 33.63 17.29
CA GLY A 273 -26.14 34.30 16.67
C GLY A 273 -27.09 34.88 17.71
N LYS A 274 -28.33 34.39 17.75
CA LYS A 274 -29.39 34.85 18.67
C LYS A 274 -29.72 33.88 19.81
N GLY A 275 -29.12 32.69 19.81
CA GLY A 275 -29.48 31.62 20.73
C GLY A 275 -28.53 31.46 21.91
N ASP A 276 -28.71 30.35 22.64
CA ASP A 276 -27.95 30.05 23.87
C ASP A 276 -26.96 28.87 23.70
N ILE A 277 -27.00 28.16 22.56
CA ILE A 277 -26.26 26.89 22.39
C ILE A 277 -24.87 27.19 21.83
N SER A 278 -23.82 26.79 22.53
CA SER A 278 -22.47 26.97 21.99
C SER A 278 -22.22 26.03 20.80
N PRO A 279 -21.40 26.42 19.80
CA PRO A 279 -21.02 25.53 18.71
C PRO A 279 -20.44 24.19 19.20
N ASP A 280 -19.62 24.22 20.27
CA ASP A 280 -19.03 23.03 20.87
C ASP A 280 -20.06 22.06 21.46
N GLU A 281 -21.13 22.59 22.06
CA GLU A 281 -22.25 21.76 22.54
C GLU A 281 -22.99 21.08 21.38
N LEU A 282 -23.17 21.80 20.26
CA LEU A 282 -23.78 21.23 19.05
C LEU A 282 -22.86 20.18 18.40
N TYR A 283 -21.55 20.41 18.33
CA TYR A 283 -20.58 19.42 17.84
C TYR A 283 -20.57 18.16 18.70
N ALA A 284 -20.65 18.30 20.03
CA ALA A 284 -20.68 17.16 20.93
C ALA A 284 -21.92 16.27 20.72
N VAL A 285 -23.09 16.85 20.44
CA VAL A 285 -24.30 16.06 20.14
C VAL A 285 -24.25 15.45 18.74
N ILE A 286 -23.73 16.17 17.74
CA ILE A 286 -23.52 15.61 16.39
C ILE A 286 -22.58 14.41 16.46
N LYS A 287 -21.43 14.53 17.15
CA LYS A 287 -20.49 13.42 17.35
C LYS A 287 -21.15 12.21 17.99
N LYS A 288 -21.93 12.41 19.07
CA LYS A 288 -22.70 11.32 19.71
C LYS A 288 -23.73 10.70 18.77
N ARG A 289 -24.37 11.50 17.90
CA ARG A 289 -25.30 11.01 16.89
C ARG A 289 -24.59 10.14 15.87
N THR A 290 -23.42 10.56 15.38
CA THR A 290 -22.56 9.81 14.47
C THR A 290 -22.13 8.48 15.08
N GLU A 291 -21.62 8.47 16.32
CA GLU A 291 -21.24 7.24 17.03
C GLU A 291 -22.41 6.25 17.16
N ARG A 292 -23.61 6.75 17.51
CA ARG A 292 -24.82 5.92 17.59
C ARG A 292 -25.23 5.36 16.23
N THR A 293 -25.07 6.13 15.16
CA THR A 293 -25.33 5.66 13.79
C THR A 293 -24.37 4.53 13.46
N LEU A 294 -23.06 4.72 13.68
CA LEU A 294 -22.03 3.71 13.39
C LEU A 294 -22.28 2.37 14.10
N ILE A 295 -22.73 2.39 15.36
CA ILE A 295 -23.00 1.17 16.15
C ILE A 295 -24.28 0.45 15.70
N ARG A 296 -25.24 1.15 15.09
CA ARG A 296 -26.59 0.62 14.81
C ARG A 296 -26.82 0.22 13.37
N THR A 297 -25.93 0.59 12.48
CA THR A 297 -25.94 0.18 11.08
C THR A 297 -24.84 -0.83 10.82
N GLU A 298 -24.99 -1.64 9.78
CA GLU A 298 -23.94 -2.54 9.33
C GLU A 298 -22.70 -1.75 8.89
N GLY A 299 -21.51 -2.23 9.27
CA GLY A 299 -20.25 -1.57 8.97
C GLY A 299 -19.99 -1.52 7.46
N GLY A 300 -19.76 -0.32 6.93
CA GLY A 300 -19.47 -0.13 5.51
C GLY A 300 -20.67 -0.05 4.58
N SER A 301 -21.90 -0.19 5.10
CA SER A 301 -23.13 -0.07 4.30
C SER A 301 -23.35 1.36 3.76
N TYR A 302 -24.06 1.47 2.64
CA TYR A 302 -24.50 2.72 2.06
C TYR A 302 -25.39 3.49 3.04
N GLN A 303 -26.30 2.82 3.74
CA GLN A 303 -27.08 3.44 4.81
C GLN A 303 -26.16 4.11 5.85
N GLN A 304 -25.13 3.40 6.35
CA GLN A 304 -24.20 3.99 7.32
C GLN A 304 -23.51 5.23 6.75
N ARG A 305 -22.98 5.15 5.53
CA ARG A 305 -22.24 6.25 4.88
C ARG A 305 -23.13 7.49 4.70
N ILE A 306 -24.31 7.33 4.12
CA ILE A 306 -25.24 8.43 3.84
C ILE A 306 -25.63 9.17 5.13
N LEU A 307 -25.98 8.43 6.19
CA LEU A 307 -26.39 9.04 7.46
C LEU A 307 -25.23 9.79 8.14
N VAL A 308 -24.00 9.27 8.04
CA VAL A 308 -22.81 9.92 8.58
C VAL A 308 -22.43 11.17 7.77
N GLU A 309 -22.48 11.09 6.44
CA GLU A 309 -22.23 12.24 5.55
C GLU A 309 -23.24 13.37 5.79
N PHE A 310 -24.52 13.04 5.97
CA PHE A 310 -25.55 14.02 6.30
C PHE A 310 -25.25 14.75 7.62
N LEU A 311 -24.87 14.02 8.68
CA LEU A 311 -24.49 14.61 9.97
C LEU A 311 -23.20 15.45 9.87
N LYS A 312 -22.22 15.02 9.07
CA LYS A 312 -21.02 15.81 8.77
C LYS A 312 -21.36 17.08 7.99
N GLY A 313 -22.34 17.03 7.09
CA GLY A 313 -22.84 18.21 6.38
C GLY A 313 -23.42 19.25 7.32
N ILE A 314 -24.23 18.83 8.30
CA ILE A 314 -24.75 19.71 9.37
C ILE A 314 -23.61 20.30 10.20
N GLN A 315 -22.62 19.49 10.58
CA GLN A 315 -21.46 19.95 11.32
C GLN A 315 -20.67 21.01 10.53
N SER A 316 -20.36 20.73 9.26
CA SER A 316 -19.65 21.65 8.38
C SER A 316 -20.38 22.98 8.26
N ARG A 317 -21.70 22.95 8.02
CA ARG A 317 -22.52 24.18 7.96
C ARG A 317 -22.53 24.96 9.27
N THR A 318 -22.56 24.26 10.41
CA THR A 318 -22.46 24.86 11.74
C THR A 318 -21.13 25.58 11.93
N GLU A 319 -20.01 24.95 11.51
CA GLU A 319 -18.67 25.53 11.53
C GLU A 319 -18.58 26.78 10.65
N GLU A 320 -19.11 26.73 9.42
CA GLU A 320 -19.16 27.89 8.51
C GLU A 320 -19.87 29.09 9.15
N ILE A 321 -21.06 28.89 9.70
CA ILE A 321 -21.86 29.95 10.31
C ILE A 321 -21.21 30.49 11.58
N ALA A 322 -20.70 29.60 12.45
CA ALA A 322 -20.01 30.02 13.67
C ALA A 322 -18.79 30.88 13.35
N GLN A 323 -18.04 30.55 12.31
CA GLN A 323 -16.88 31.34 11.86
C GLN A 323 -17.29 32.72 11.33
N VAL A 324 -18.30 32.77 10.45
CA VAL A 324 -18.82 34.03 9.88
C VAL A 324 -19.30 34.99 10.98
N LEU A 325 -20.02 34.47 11.97
CA LEU A 325 -20.58 35.28 13.05
C LEU A 325 -19.56 35.69 14.11
N GLN A 326 -18.49 34.92 14.33
CA GLN A 326 -17.42 35.25 15.28
C GLN A 326 -16.38 36.24 14.74
N GLY A 327 -16.52 36.73 13.51
CA GLY A 327 -15.60 37.71 12.91
C GLY A 327 -14.17 37.19 12.72
N LYS A 328 -13.95 35.87 12.81
CA LYS A 328 -12.64 35.27 12.51
C LYS A 328 -12.47 35.24 10.99
N PRO A 329 -11.34 35.73 10.44
CA PRO A 329 -11.06 35.59 9.02
C PRO A 329 -11.09 34.10 8.64
N ARG A 330 -11.62 33.81 7.44
CA ARG A 330 -11.72 32.47 6.83
C ARG A 330 -10.37 31.73 6.88
N ASN A 331 -10.11 31.02 7.97
CA ASN A 331 -8.86 30.26 8.17
C ASN A 331 -9.09 28.75 8.26
N LEU A 332 -10.31 28.23 8.10
CA LEU A 332 -10.58 26.77 8.08
C LEU A 332 -11.17 26.23 6.78
N VAL A 333 -11.64 27.10 5.87
CA VAL A 333 -11.63 26.77 4.42
C VAL A 333 -10.21 26.33 4.05
N TYR A 334 -9.19 26.89 4.70
CA TYR A 334 -7.82 26.46 4.51
C TYR A 334 -7.47 25.07 5.02
N ALA A 335 -8.13 24.41 5.99
CA ALA A 335 -7.68 23.09 6.47
C ALA A 335 -8.38 21.92 5.76
N VAL A 336 -9.68 22.05 5.48
CA VAL A 336 -10.39 21.08 4.62
C VAL A 336 -10.04 21.31 3.15
N ASN A 337 -9.84 22.57 2.71
CA ASN A 337 -9.10 22.78 1.47
C ASN A 337 -7.63 22.45 1.62
N GLN A 338 -6.93 22.50 2.77
CA GLN A 338 -5.54 22.02 2.79
C GLN A 338 -5.53 20.54 2.51
N GLU A 339 -6.39 19.74 3.15
CA GLU A 339 -6.44 18.31 2.91
C GLU A 339 -6.93 17.97 1.50
N ALA A 340 -7.93 18.69 0.97
CA ALA A 340 -8.40 18.50 -0.39
C ALA A 340 -7.43 19.07 -1.44
N GLU A 341 -6.75 20.18 -1.17
CA GLU A 341 -5.74 20.82 -2.02
C GLU A 341 -4.41 20.07 -1.92
N ASP A 342 -4.07 19.46 -0.79
CA ASP A 342 -2.93 18.57 -0.62
C ASP A 342 -3.22 17.22 -1.26
N ALA A 343 -4.45 16.69 -1.16
CA ALA A 343 -4.88 15.52 -1.92
C ALA A 343 -4.92 15.79 -3.43
N PHE A 344 -5.37 16.98 -3.83
CA PHE A 344 -5.35 17.43 -5.22
C PHE A 344 -3.90 17.64 -5.70
N LYS A 345 -3.04 18.28 -4.91
CA LYS A 345 -1.60 18.44 -5.20
C LYS A 345 -0.92 17.09 -5.33
N LYS A 346 -1.18 16.15 -4.41
CA LYS A 346 -0.70 14.76 -4.50
C LYS A 346 -1.18 14.08 -5.78
N THR A 347 -2.47 14.24 -6.12
CA THR A 347 -3.02 13.70 -7.38
C THR A 347 -2.31 14.31 -8.60
N VAL A 348 -2.10 15.63 -8.62
CA VAL A 348 -1.38 16.35 -9.69
C VAL A 348 0.09 15.94 -9.77
N GLU A 349 0.76 15.71 -8.63
CA GLU A 349 2.13 15.21 -8.58
C GLU A 349 2.23 13.78 -9.10
N LEU A 350 1.28 12.92 -8.74
CA LEU A 350 1.17 11.56 -9.29
C LEU A 350 0.90 11.59 -10.79
N ASP A 351 0.02 12.47 -11.27
CA ASP A 351 -0.24 12.64 -12.70
C ASP A 351 0.99 13.07 -13.47
N ARG A 352 1.73 14.06 -12.93
CA ARG A 352 3.00 14.50 -13.52
C ARG A 352 4.01 13.36 -13.54
N LEU A 353 4.10 12.58 -12.47
CA LEU A 353 4.99 11.42 -12.42
C LEU A 353 4.59 10.39 -13.47
N ILE A 354 3.30 10.07 -13.60
CA ILE A 354 2.78 9.16 -14.63
C ILE A 354 3.10 9.68 -16.03
N ASP A 355 2.94 10.98 -16.29
CA ASP A 355 3.30 11.59 -17.58
C ASP A 355 4.80 11.53 -17.85
N MET A 356 5.65 11.77 -16.84
CA MET A 356 7.10 11.62 -16.98
C MET A 356 7.48 10.18 -17.28
N LEU A 357 6.87 9.21 -16.59
CA LEU A 357 7.10 7.78 -16.80
C LEU A 357 6.62 7.34 -18.19
N LYS A 358 5.44 7.78 -18.64
CA LYS A 358 4.89 7.47 -19.97
C LYS A 358 5.80 7.99 -21.10
N ASN A 359 6.38 9.17 -20.93
CA ASN A 359 7.22 9.81 -21.95
C ASN A 359 8.71 9.47 -21.86
N ALA A 360 9.12 8.71 -20.84
CA ALA A 360 10.53 8.38 -20.62
C ALA A 360 11.01 7.27 -21.56
N SER A 361 12.26 7.36 -22.01
CA SER A 361 12.93 6.20 -22.63
C SER A 361 13.19 5.10 -21.60
N ASP A 362 13.41 3.85 -22.02
CA ASP A 362 13.65 2.71 -21.11
C ASP A 362 14.70 2.98 -20.01
N ARG A 363 15.78 3.71 -20.34
CA ARG A 363 16.84 4.05 -19.38
C ARG A 363 16.40 5.14 -18.40
N GLU A 364 15.64 6.11 -18.89
CA GLU A 364 15.08 7.18 -18.06
C GLU A 364 13.96 6.65 -17.17
N LEU A 365 13.14 5.72 -17.68
CA LEU A 365 12.10 5.04 -16.94
C LEU A 365 12.68 4.29 -15.75
N GLN A 366 13.72 3.47 -15.96
CA GLN A 366 14.42 2.78 -14.86
C GLN A 366 14.96 3.77 -13.81
N LYS A 367 15.56 4.87 -14.25
CA LYS A 367 16.07 5.90 -13.35
C LYS A 367 14.96 6.57 -12.55
N LEU A 368 13.88 6.97 -13.22
CA LEU A 368 12.72 7.62 -12.60
C LEU A 368 12.04 6.69 -11.58
N VAL A 369 11.90 5.41 -11.89
CA VAL A 369 11.33 4.42 -10.96
C VAL A 369 12.23 4.24 -9.73
N VAL A 370 13.55 4.19 -9.90
CA VAL A 370 14.45 4.08 -8.74
C VAL A 370 14.43 5.34 -7.87
N GLU A 371 14.43 6.53 -8.49
CA GLU A 371 14.43 7.81 -7.76
C GLU A 371 13.11 8.07 -7.02
N ASN A 372 12.00 7.53 -7.52
CA ASN A 372 10.67 7.71 -6.94
C ASN A 372 10.15 6.43 -6.25
N ILE A 373 11.04 5.50 -5.86
CA ILE A 373 10.63 4.16 -5.40
C ILE A 373 9.58 4.18 -4.26
N LEU A 374 9.68 5.16 -3.35
CA LEU A 374 8.77 5.32 -2.20
C LEU A 374 7.41 5.90 -2.58
N THR A 375 7.26 6.50 -3.77
CA THR A 375 5.98 7.06 -4.22
C THR A 375 5.07 6.00 -4.85
N PHE A 376 5.60 4.83 -5.24
CA PHE A 376 4.82 3.70 -5.80
C PHE A 376 4.06 2.93 -4.71
N ASN A 377 3.29 3.65 -3.91
CA ASN A 377 2.38 3.10 -2.91
C ASN A 377 0.99 2.83 -3.51
N GLU A 378 0.05 2.35 -2.69
CA GLU A 378 -1.33 2.09 -3.09
C GLU A 378 -1.97 3.29 -3.83
N GLY A 379 -1.70 4.52 -3.39
CA GLY A 379 -2.24 5.73 -4.02
C GLY A 379 -1.74 5.97 -5.45
N PHE A 380 -0.48 5.64 -5.75
CA PHE A 380 0.04 5.70 -7.12
C PHE A 380 -0.69 4.70 -8.04
N TRP A 381 -0.84 3.45 -7.59
CA TRP A 381 -1.47 2.40 -8.39
C TRP A 381 -2.95 2.67 -8.62
N ILE A 382 -3.68 3.14 -7.60
CA ILE A 382 -5.07 3.60 -7.75
C ILE A 382 -5.15 4.75 -8.76
N ARG A 383 -4.22 5.71 -8.71
CA ARG A 383 -4.24 6.85 -9.65
C ARG A 383 -3.94 6.42 -11.09
N LEU A 384 -2.97 5.52 -11.27
CA LEU A 384 -2.64 4.97 -12.59
C LEU A 384 -3.82 4.19 -13.18
N ALA A 385 -4.47 3.33 -12.38
CA ALA A 385 -5.68 2.61 -12.79
C ALA A 385 -6.81 3.57 -13.17
N ALA A 386 -7.07 4.61 -12.36
CA ALA A 386 -8.05 5.63 -12.68
C ALA A 386 -7.74 6.36 -14.01
N ARG A 387 -6.46 6.61 -14.32
CA ARG A 387 -6.08 7.18 -15.62
C ARG A 387 -6.33 6.21 -16.77
N THR A 388 -5.98 4.93 -16.60
CA THR A 388 -6.26 3.85 -17.55
C THR A 388 -7.75 3.74 -17.85
N ASP A 389 -8.61 3.82 -16.85
CA ASP A 389 -10.07 3.73 -17.01
C ASP A 389 -10.67 4.97 -17.68
N THR A 390 -10.02 6.14 -17.58
CA THR A 390 -10.45 7.39 -18.22
C THR A 390 -9.89 7.61 -19.63
N CYS A 391 -9.10 6.68 -20.16
CA CYS A 391 -8.58 6.77 -21.53
C CYS A 391 -9.72 6.71 -22.56
N LYS A 392 -9.68 7.63 -23.53
CA LYS A 392 -10.67 7.68 -24.63
C LYS A 392 -10.34 6.75 -25.78
N SER A 393 -9.07 6.32 -25.88
CA SER A 393 -8.58 5.42 -26.93
C SER A 393 -8.08 4.13 -26.30
N ASP A 394 -8.36 3.01 -26.96
CA ASP A 394 -7.85 1.70 -26.54
C ASP A 394 -6.32 1.66 -26.62
N ASP A 395 -5.71 2.39 -27.56
CA ASP A 395 -4.25 2.52 -27.68
C ASP A 395 -3.64 3.22 -26.45
N ASP A 396 -4.21 4.33 -25.98
CA ASP A 396 -3.72 5.02 -24.77
C ASP A 396 -3.93 4.19 -23.50
N LYS A 397 -4.99 3.37 -23.47
CA LYS A 397 -5.26 2.44 -22.38
C LYS A 397 -4.19 1.36 -22.34
N GLN A 398 -3.91 0.74 -23.48
CA GLN A 398 -2.85 -0.27 -23.63
C GLN A 398 -1.48 0.30 -23.24
N ASP A 399 -1.13 1.52 -23.66
CA ASP A 399 0.12 2.18 -23.28
C ASP A 399 0.26 2.34 -21.75
N LEU A 400 -0.82 2.66 -21.03
CA LEU A 400 -0.80 2.81 -19.57
C LEU A 400 -0.74 1.45 -18.85
N GLU A 401 -1.38 0.40 -19.40
CA GLU A 401 -1.29 -0.96 -18.87
C GLU A 401 0.13 -1.54 -19.04
N GLU A 402 0.76 -1.29 -20.19
CA GLU A 402 2.16 -1.63 -20.44
C GLU A 402 3.09 -0.86 -19.52
N LEU A 403 2.87 0.45 -19.35
CA LEU A 403 3.62 1.27 -18.39
C LEU A 403 3.51 0.73 -16.97
N ALA A 404 2.31 0.38 -16.51
CA ALA A 404 2.08 -0.21 -15.19
C ALA A 404 2.89 -1.49 -15.00
N SER A 405 2.86 -2.37 -16.00
CA SER A 405 3.60 -3.64 -16.01
C SER A 405 5.12 -3.43 -16.00
N CYS A 406 5.63 -2.46 -16.78
CA CYS A 406 7.04 -2.09 -16.80
C CYS A 406 7.50 -1.52 -15.46
N VAL A 407 6.75 -0.57 -14.88
CA VAL A 407 7.06 0.03 -13.57
C VAL A 407 7.05 -1.04 -12.50
N MET A 408 6.03 -1.90 -12.45
CA MET A 408 5.92 -3.00 -11.48
C MET A 408 7.12 -3.94 -11.57
N THR A 409 7.52 -4.34 -12.78
CA THR A 409 8.70 -5.20 -13.00
C THR A 409 9.99 -4.56 -12.47
N ILE A 410 10.16 -3.24 -12.64
CA ILE A 410 11.33 -2.53 -12.14
C ILE A 410 11.29 -2.45 -10.61
N VAL A 411 10.13 -2.12 -10.03
CA VAL A 411 9.91 -2.08 -8.57
C VAL A 411 10.21 -3.45 -7.95
N ASP A 412 9.68 -4.54 -8.50
CA ASP A 412 9.91 -5.90 -8.02
C ASP A 412 11.39 -6.27 -8.07
N ARG A 413 12.10 -5.91 -9.15
CA ARG A 413 13.56 -6.12 -9.22
C ARG A 413 14.31 -5.34 -8.16
N VAL A 414 13.90 -4.11 -7.87
CA VAL A 414 14.50 -3.28 -6.80
C VAL A 414 14.23 -3.90 -5.43
N VAL A 415 13.00 -4.34 -5.17
CA VAL A 415 12.62 -5.02 -3.92
C VAL A 415 13.41 -6.31 -3.73
N HIS A 416 13.44 -7.19 -4.75
CA HIS A 416 14.18 -8.44 -4.70
C HIS A 416 15.67 -8.21 -4.43
N LYS A 417 16.29 -7.29 -5.16
CA LYS A 417 17.71 -6.95 -4.96
C LYS A 417 17.98 -6.31 -3.60
N THR A 418 17.01 -5.59 -3.04
CA THR A 418 17.11 -5.03 -1.69
C THR A 418 17.01 -6.14 -0.64
N ASN A 419 16.09 -7.09 -0.79
CA ASN A 419 15.99 -8.26 0.07
C ASN A 419 17.27 -9.11 0.04
N GLU A 420 17.82 -9.38 -1.14
CA GLU A 420 19.11 -10.09 -1.27
C GLU A 420 20.24 -9.37 -0.51
N LYS A 421 20.27 -8.03 -0.55
CA LYS A 421 21.26 -7.24 0.20
C LYS A 421 21.03 -7.30 1.71
N ILE A 422 19.78 -7.25 2.17
CA ILE A 422 19.42 -7.38 3.58
C ILE A 422 19.82 -8.77 4.10
N GLU A 423 19.51 -9.83 3.35
CA GLU A 423 19.89 -11.20 3.69
C GLU A 423 21.41 -11.36 3.72
N SER A 424 22.12 -10.82 2.71
CA SER A 424 23.58 -10.83 2.67
C SER A 424 24.20 -10.08 3.86
N ALA A 425 23.70 -8.89 4.20
CA ALA A 425 24.15 -8.13 5.37
C ALA A 425 23.87 -8.87 6.68
N THR A 426 22.71 -9.52 6.78
CA THR A 426 22.32 -10.34 7.92
C THR A 426 23.23 -11.54 8.10
N ASP A 427 23.64 -12.21 7.01
CA ASP A 427 24.56 -13.33 7.08
C ASP A 427 25.99 -12.90 7.43
N VAL A 428 26.44 -11.72 6.98
CA VAL A 428 27.68 -11.09 7.45
C VAL A 428 27.60 -10.83 8.96
N LEU A 429 26.48 -10.28 9.44
CA LEU A 429 26.27 -10.01 10.87
C LEU A 429 26.27 -11.30 11.70
N LYS A 430 25.57 -12.35 11.26
CA LYS A 430 25.61 -13.67 11.91
C LYS A 430 27.02 -14.24 11.96
N GLY A 431 27.80 -14.06 10.89
CA GLY A 431 29.22 -14.45 10.86
C GLY A 431 30.03 -13.74 11.95
N ILE A 432 29.84 -12.43 12.10
CA ILE A 432 30.50 -11.62 13.15
C ILE A 432 30.06 -12.03 14.55
N LEU A 433 28.78 -12.36 14.75
CA LEU A 433 28.23 -12.73 16.07
C LEU A 433 28.47 -14.21 16.43
N SER A 434 28.77 -15.06 15.45
CA SER A 434 29.00 -16.50 15.63
C SER A 434 29.91 -16.87 16.82
N PRO A 435 31.06 -16.19 17.06
CA PRO A 435 31.94 -16.52 18.18
C PRO A 435 31.35 -16.31 19.58
N VAL A 436 30.26 -15.55 19.71
CA VAL A 436 29.57 -15.29 20.99
C VAL A 436 28.29 -16.12 21.11
N VAL A 437 27.69 -16.50 19.98
CA VAL A 437 26.40 -17.21 19.93
C VAL A 437 26.57 -18.72 19.92
N ASN A 438 27.63 -19.22 19.27
CA ASN A 438 27.93 -20.65 19.25
C ASN A 438 28.80 -20.98 20.46
N GLU A 439 28.39 -22.01 21.24
CA GLU A 439 29.12 -22.68 22.35
C GLU A 439 28.61 -22.45 23.79
N VAL A 440 27.46 -21.81 24.04
CA VAL A 440 26.94 -21.64 25.42
C VAL A 440 25.44 -21.95 25.55
N GLU A 441 25.05 -22.78 26.53
CA GLU A 441 23.64 -23.03 26.90
C GLU A 441 22.92 -21.75 27.35
N GLU A 442 23.67 -20.79 27.91
CA GLU A 442 23.17 -19.51 28.39
C GLU A 442 24.12 -18.39 27.93
N ILE A 443 23.63 -17.50 27.06
CA ILE A 443 24.48 -16.44 26.50
C ILE A 443 24.61 -15.30 27.52
N CYS A 444 25.84 -15.00 27.93
CA CYS A 444 26.13 -13.91 28.86
C CYS A 444 26.10 -12.55 28.14
N TRP A 445 25.22 -11.66 28.61
CA TRP A 445 25.07 -10.30 28.07
C TRP A 445 25.42 -9.23 29.11
N PRO A 446 26.24 -8.22 28.79
CA PRO A 446 26.96 -8.02 27.52
C PRO A 446 28.07 -9.06 27.30
N PRO A 447 28.57 -9.26 26.07
CA PRO A 447 29.68 -10.17 25.79
C PRO A 447 30.92 -9.72 26.57
N ARG A 448 31.41 -10.57 27.47
CA ARG A 448 32.58 -10.28 28.33
C ARG A 448 33.76 -11.22 28.14
N ASP A 449 33.57 -12.33 27.41
CA ASP A 449 34.67 -13.24 27.13
C ASP A 449 35.70 -12.57 26.19
N PRO A 450 36.94 -12.34 26.66
CA PRO A 450 37.98 -11.71 25.84
C PRO A 450 38.32 -12.54 24.59
N ASN A 451 38.19 -13.87 24.64
CA ASN A 451 38.51 -14.72 23.50
C ASN A 451 37.45 -14.58 22.39
N ALA A 452 36.16 -14.67 22.73
CA ALA A 452 35.07 -14.42 21.79
C ALA A 452 35.13 -13.00 21.19
N LEU A 453 35.40 -11.98 22.01
CA LEU A 453 35.54 -10.59 21.52
C LEU A 453 36.72 -10.42 20.55
N ASN A 454 37.87 -11.04 20.82
CA ASN A 454 39.00 -11.05 19.90
C ASN A 454 38.68 -11.75 18.58
N LEU A 455 37.86 -12.80 18.60
CA LEU A 455 37.38 -13.48 17.38
C LEU A 455 36.40 -12.60 16.60
N MET A 456 35.47 -11.92 17.28
CA MET A 456 34.59 -10.93 16.64
C MET A 456 35.40 -9.81 15.98
N GLU A 457 36.41 -9.27 16.66
CA GLU A 457 37.26 -8.22 16.11
C GLU A 457 38.02 -8.69 14.86
N LYS A 458 38.56 -9.93 14.89
CA LYS A 458 39.20 -10.54 13.71
C LYS A 458 38.22 -10.68 12.55
N GLU A 459 36.99 -11.12 12.82
CA GLU A 459 35.95 -11.27 11.80
C GLU A 459 35.57 -9.91 11.21
N VAL A 460 35.32 -8.88 12.04
CA VAL A 460 35.06 -7.51 11.58
C VAL A 460 36.21 -7.00 10.71
N ASN A 461 37.47 -7.23 11.12
CA ASN A 461 38.64 -6.81 10.36
C ASN A 461 38.77 -7.52 9.00
N GLN A 462 38.38 -8.79 8.92
CA GLN A 462 38.37 -9.57 7.68
C GLN A 462 37.28 -9.08 6.73
N ARG A 463 36.04 -8.98 7.23
CA ARG A 463 34.87 -8.51 6.47
C ARG A 463 35.03 -7.09 5.94
N GLU A 464 35.71 -6.24 6.71
CA GLU A 464 36.07 -4.89 6.30
C GLU A 464 37.03 -4.89 5.10
N GLN A 465 38.06 -5.76 5.13
CA GLN A 465 39.02 -5.89 4.02
C GLN A 465 38.38 -6.46 2.75
N GLU A 466 37.38 -7.32 2.91
CA GLU A 466 36.59 -7.87 1.82
C GLU A 466 35.56 -6.86 1.26
N GLY A 467 35.40 -5.70 1.90
CA GLY A 467 34.43 -4.68 1.50
C GLY A 467 32.98 -5.04 1.83
N GLN A 468 32.75 -6.00 2.73
CA GLN A 468 31.41 -6.47 3.12
C GLN A 468 30.75 -5.60 4.20
N LEU A 469 31.52 -4.74 4.88
CA LEU A 469 31.00 -3.77 5.87
C LEU A 469 30.67 -2.44 5.20
N ASP A 470 29.88 -2.52 4.12
CA ASP A 470 29.43 -1.37 3.36
C ASP A 470 28.25 -0.66 4.03
N GLU A 471 27.74 0.37 3.38
CA GLU A 471 26.65 1.17 3.91
C GLU A 471 25.34 0.38 4.07
N GLY A 472 25.12 -0.64 3.23
CA GLY A 472 23.98 -1.55 3.37
C GLY A 472 24.07 -2.36 4.66
N PHE A 473 25.24 -2.93 4.95
CA PHE A 473 25.50 -3.62 6.21
C PHE A 473 25.29 -2.71 7.43
N LEU A 474 25.85 -1.50 7.41
CA LEU A 474 25.71 -0.56 8.53
C LEU A 474 24.25 -0.12 8.74
N SER A 475 23.49 0.05 7.65
CA SER A 475 22.07 0.38 7.72
C SER A 475 21.27 -0.74 8.38
N GLU A 476 21.56 -1.99 8.06
CA GLU A 476 20.88 -3.17 8.59
C GLU A 476 21.16 -3.36 10.08
N VAL A 477 22.44 -3.31 10.49
CA VAL A 477 22.83 -3.41 11.90
C VAL A 477 22.16 -2.30 12.73
N ASN A 478 22.12 -1.08 12.20
CA ASN A 478 21.48 0.03 12.88
C ASN A 478 19.95 -0.09 12.92
N ALA A 479 19.31 -0.65 11.89
CA ALA A 479 17.88 -0.95 11.88
C ALA A 479 17.52 -1.98 12.95
N GLN A 480 18.24 -3.10 13.01
CA GLN A 480 18.06 -4.12 14.05
C GLN A 480 18.32 -3.57 15.46
N LEU A 481 19.30 -2.66 15.62
CA LEU A 481 19.60 -2.02 16.89
C LEU A 481 18.45 -1.14 17.37
N ARG A 482 17.81 -0.40 16.46
CA ARG A 482 16.62 0.41 16.79
C ARG A 482 15.44 -0.46 17.18
N GLN A 483 15.18 -1.52 16.42
CA GLN A 483 14.12 -2.46 16.73
C GLN A 483 14.33 -3.13 18.10
N ALA A 484 15.55 -3.56 18.42
CA ALA A 484 15.87 -4.14 19.73
C ALA A 484 15.65 -3.16 20.89
N LYS A 485 15.91 -1.86 20.68
CA LYS A 485 15.64 -0.79 21.66
C LYS A 485 14.15 -0.53 21.85
N GLU A 486 13.37 -0.55 20.77
CA GLU A 486 11.93 -0.33 20.80
C GLU A 486 11.18 -1.50 21.46
N ASP A 487 11.56 -2.73 21.15
CA ASP A 487 10.94 -3.94 21.72
C ASP A 487 11.18 -4.03 23.24
N GLY A 488 12.32 -3.52 23.74
CA GLY A 488 12.66 -3.44 25.17
C GLY A 488 12.89 -4.78 25.88
N ASP A 489 12.63 -5.91 25.21
CA ASP A 489 12.70 -7.28 25.72
C ASP A 489 14.00 -8.01 25.29
N LYS A 490 14.84 -7.38 24.48
CA LYS A 490 16.09 -7.97 23.93
C LYS A 490 17.36 -7.16 24.28
N PRO A 491 17.64 -6.86 25.56
CA PRO A 491 18.83 -6.10 25.96
C PRO A 491 20.15 -6.77 25.54
N GLY A 492 20.16 -8.11 25.41
CA GLY A 492 21.32 -8.85 24.92
C GLY A 492 21.64 -8.59 23.45
N LEU A 493 20.62 -8.55 22.58
CA LEU A 493 20.78 -8.22 21.17
C LEU A 493 21.23 -6.77 20.97
N GLU A 494 20.65 -5.86 21.75
CA GLU A 494 21.09 -4.45 21.75
C GLU A 494 22.59 -4.34 22.05
N ALA A 495 23.06 -4.99 23.12
CA ALA A 495 24.47 -4.97 23.51
C ALA A 495 25.39 -5.58 22.43
N MET A 496 24.97 -6.65 21.76
CA MET A 496 25.72 -7.24 20.64
C MET A 496 25.86 -6.29 19.47
N LEU A 497 24.75 -5.71 19.01
CA LEU A 497 24.74 -4.84 17.85
C LEU A 497 25.55 -3.57 18.12
N GLN A 498 25.43 -3.01 19.33
CA GLN A 498 26.32 -1.93 19.77
C GLN A 498 27.79 -2.35 19.73
N LYS A 499 28.12 -3.58 20.16
CA LYS A 499 29.50 -4.06 20.14
C LYS A 499 30.07 -4.20 18.72
N VAL A 500 29.27 -4.70 17.78
CA VAL A 500 29.64 -4.78 16.37
C VAL A 500 29.96 -3.40 15.80
N LEU A 501 29.11 -2.40 16.08
CA LEU A 501 29.31 -1.02 15.62
C LEU A 501 30.54 -0.36 16.26
N GLN A 502 30.82 -0.64 17.53
CA GLN A 502 32.04 -0.17 18.20
C GLN A 502 33.31 -0.77 17.59
N LEU A 503 33.33 -2.08 17.33
CA LEU A 503 34.47 -2.75 16.68
C LEU A 503 34.72 -2.20 15.28
N TYR A 504 33.64 -1.99 14.51
CA TYR A 504 33.72 -1.33 13.21
C TYR A 504 34.32 0.08 13.32
N ALA A 505 33.82 0.90 14.25
CA ALA A 505 34.29 2.28 14.44
C ALA A 505 35.77 2.33 14.86
N SER A 506 36.16 1.47 15.80
CA SER A 506 37.55 1.31 16.24
C SER A 506 38.46 0.98 15.06
N ARG A 507 38.07 -0.01 14.24
CA ARG A 507 38.82 -0.42 13.05
C ARG A 507 38.97 0.74 12.06
N VAL A 508 37.88 1.39 11.66
CA VAL A 508 37.90 2.44 10.65
C VAL A 508 38.69 3.66 11.14
N LEU A 509 38.52 4.08 12.39
CA LEU A 509 39.26 5.22 12.95
C LEU A 509 40.75 4.89 13.10
N SER A 510 41.11 3.65 13.43
CA SER A 510 42.51 3.23 13.62
C SER A 510 43.34 3.20 12.34
N LYS A 511 42.71 3.20 11.16
CA LYS A 511 43.42 3.19 9.86
C LYS A 511 44.33 4.40 9.65
N ARG A 512 44.04 5.53 10.30
CA ARG A 512 44.84 6.75 10.17
C ARG A 512 45.33 7.21 11.54
N SER A 513 46.64 7.32 11.65
CA SER A 513 47.29 7.94 12.81
C SER A 513 47.46 9.44 12.58
N TYR A 514 47.25 10.21 13.63
CA TYR A 514 47.43 11.66 13.75
C TYR A 514 48.29 12.00 14.97
N ALA A 515 48.77 10.99 15.70
CA ALA A 515 49.70 11.13 16.82
C ALA A 515 51.02 11.82 16.43
N MET A 516 51.35 11.92 15.14
CA MET A 516 52.56 12.57 14.66
C MET A 516 52.26 13.84 13.84
N LYS A 517 52.92 14.95 14.17
CA LYS A 517 52.98 16.16 13.35
C LYS A 517 54.45 16.51 13.05
N GLY A 518 54.95 16.08 11.90
CA GLY A 518 56.39 16.07 11.61
C GLY A 518 57.10 15.05 12.51
N ASN A 519 58.19 15.44 13.17
CA ASN A 519 58.90 14.60 14.15
C ASN A 519 58.37 14.72 15.60
N LYS A 520 57.24 15.41 15.82
CA LYS A 520 56.67 15.63 17.16
C LYS A 520 55.47 14.72 17.41
N VAL A 521 55.50 14.02 18.53
CA VAL A 521 54.38 13.25 19.07
C VAL A 521 53.38 14.20 19.74
N LEU A 522 52.14 14.17 19.29
CA LEU A 522 51.01 14.85 19.90
C LEU A 522 50.41 13.93 20.97
N LYS A 523 50.82 14.09 22.24
CA LYS A 523 50.42 13.24 23.37
C LYS A 523 48.90 13.01 23.46
N ALA A 524 48.08 14.05 23.26
CA ALA A 524 46.62 13.95 23.29
C ALA A 524 46.03 13.14 22.12
N GLU A 525 46.61 13.22 20.91
CA GLU A 525 46.21 12.35 19.79
C GLU A 525 46.68 10.91 19.99
N GLN A 526 47.86 10.70 20.59
CA GLN A 526 48.32 9.35 20.95
C GLN A 526 47.39 8.70 21.97
N CYS A 527 46.99 9.43 23.01
CA CYS A 527 46.02 8.97 24.00
C CYS A 527 44.68 8.61 23.33
N LEU A 528 44.15 9.46 22.44
CA LEU A 528 42.94 9.13 21.70
C LEU A 528 43.11 7.88 20.83
N GLU A 529 44.25 7.68 20.16
CA GLU A 529 44.52 6.47 19.39
C GLU A 529 44.62 5.21 20.24
N GLU A 530 45.19 5.30 21.44
CA GLU A 530 45.23 4.20 22.39
C GLU A 530 43.82 3.85 22.88
N ILE A 531 42.97 4.83 23.19
CA ILE A 531 41.56 4.59 23.55
C ILE A 531 40.78 3.96 22.39
N ILE A 532 40.94 4.47 21.17
CA ILE A 532 40.26 3.93 19.98
C ILE A 532 40.60 2.45 19.77
N LYS A 533 41.84 2.04 20.02
CA LYS A 533 42.31 0.65 19.86
C LYS A 533 42.04 -0.24 21.07
N ALA A 534 41.84 0.34 22.24
CA ALA A 534 41.60 -0.41 23.47
C ALA A 534 40.17 -0.97 23.49
N PRO A 535 39.96 -2.17 24.06
CA PRO A 535 38.62 -2.65 24.35
C PRO A 535 37.93 -1.71 25.35
N GLU A 536 36.62 -1.58 25.22
CA GLU A 536 35.80 -0.67 26.04
C GLU A 536 36.00 -0.84 27.56
N SER A 537 36.23 -2.08 28.02
CA SER A 537 36.52 -2.38 29.43
C SER A 537 37.82 -1.74 29.94
N GLU A 538 38.74 -1.41 29.05
CA GLU A 538 40.03 -0.80 29.38
C GLU A 538 40.03 0.72 29.22
N TRP A 539 38.98 1.32 28.64
CA TRP A 539 38.90 2.78 28.44
C TRP A 539 39.12 3.55 29.72
N ASN A 540 38.58 3.07 30.84
CA ASN A 540 38.76 3.71 32.14
C ASN A 540 40.23 3.72 32.57
N ASN A 541 40.94 2.61 32.37
CA ASN A 541 42.35 2.50 32.77
C ASN A 541 43.22 3.43 31.90
N VAL A 542 43.00 3.41 30.58
CA VAL A 542 43.70 4.30 29.64
C VAL A 542 43.44 5.77 30.00
N LEU A 543 42.19 6.15 30.29
CA LEU A 543 41.86 7.51 30.68
C LEU A 543 42.52 7.91 32.00
N ILE A 544 42.51 7.04 33.03
CA ILE A 544 43.13 7.31 34.33
C ILE A 544 44.66 7.45 34.20
N ASP A 545 45.30 6.62 33.38
CA ASP A 545 46.77 6.62 33.25
C ASP A 545 47.28 7.80 32.42
N HIS A 546 46.47 8.38 31.54
CA HIS A 546 46.88 9.46 30.64
C HIS A 546 46.39 10.87 31.03
N LEU A 547 45.26 10.99 31.75
CA LEU A 547 44.71 12.28 32.17
C LEU A 547 45.45 12.85 33.39
N SER A 548 45.58 14.17 33.42
CA SER A 548 46.19 14.96 34.50
C SER A 548 45.38 15.00 35.80
N CYS A 549 44.09 14.68 35.77
CA CYS A 549 43.29 14.40 36.97
C CYS A 549 43.53 13.00 37.54
N GLY A 550 44.25 12.13 36.81
CA GLY A 550 44.68 10.79 37.23
C GLY A 550 46.19 10.72 37.45
N LYS A 551 46.89 9.94 36.62
CA LYS A 551 48.36 9.72 36.72
C LYS A 551 49.17 10.36 35.58
N GLY A 552 48.51 10.91 34.57
CA GLY A 552 49.16 11.39 33.35
C GLY A 552 49.37 12.90 33.30
N ASP A 553 49.71 13.41 32.11
CA ASP A 553 50.04 14.83 31.89
C ASP A 553 49.00 15.57 31.02
N ILE A 554 47.99 14.88 30.48
CA ILE A 554 47.08 15.46 29.47
C ILE A 554 45.87 16.09 30.16
N SER A 555 45.55 17.35 29.87
CA SER A 555 44.33 17.95 30.41
C SER A 555 43.08 17.38 29.72
N PRO A 556 41.94 17.24 30.43
CA PRO A 556 40.68 16.85 29.78
C PRO A 556 40.33 17.75 28.59
N ASP A 557 40.57 19.06 28.70
CA ASP A 557 40.33 20.04 27.62
C ASP A 557 41.21 19.78 26.38
N GLU A 558 42.45 19.36 26.57
CA GLU A 558 43.33 18.97 25.46
C GLU A 558 42.80 17.73 24.73
N LEU A 559 42.32 16.73 25.47
CA LEU A 559 41.73 15.53 24.89
C LEU A 559 40.40 15.85 24.18
N TYR A 560 39.55 16.70 24.76
CA TYR A 560 38.31 17.17 24.10
C TYR A 560 38.58 17.91 22.80
N ALA A 561 39.59 18.78 22.78
CA ALA A 561 39.97 19.51 21.57
C ALA A 561 40.42 18.56 20.44
N VAL A 562 41.10 17.47 20.80
CA VAL A 562 41.52 16.44 19.85
C VAL A 562 40.34 15.59 19.37
N ILE A 563 39.46 15.15 20.27
CA ILE A 563 38.23 14.43 19.91
C ILE A 563 37.38 15.27 18.97
N LYS A 564 37.17 16.56 19.28
CA LYS A 564 36.42 17.49 18.44
C LYS A 564 37.02 17.59 17.03
N LYS A 565 38.34 17.77 16.93
CA LYS A 565 39.04 17.77 15.62
C LYS A 565 38.87 16.46 14.88
N ARG A 566 38.88 15.31 15.58
CA ARG A 566 38.66 14.00 14.97
C ARG A 566 37.25 13.88 14.42
N THR A 567 36.25 14.34 15.17
CA THR A 567 34.84 14.42 14.75
C THR A 567 34.68 15.30 13.51
N GLU A 568 35.24 16.51 13.51
CA GLU A 568 35.20 17.42 12.34
C GLU A 568 35.83 16.78 11.10
N ARG A 569 36.99 16.12 11.26
CA ARG A 569 37.63 15.40 10.14
C ARG A 569 36.78 14.24 9.63
N THR A 570 36.12 13.51 10.51
CA THR A 570 35.19 12.44 10.13
C THR A 570 34.05 13.02 9.31
N LEU A 571 33.40 14.08 9.78
CA LEU A 571 32.29 14.74 9.09
C LEU A 571 32.66 15.21 7.67
N ILE A 572 33.89 15.70 7.47
CA ILE A 572 34.36 16.18 6.16
C ILE A 572 34.71 15.01 5.20
N ARG A 573 35.09 13.85 5.74
CA ARG A 573 35.65 12.75 4.94
C ARG A 573 34.68 11.64 4.62
N THR A 574 33.57 11.57 5.32
CA THR A 574 32.48 10.64 5.05
C THR A 574 31.35 11.35 4.32
N GLU A 575 30.52 10.58 3.62
CA GLU A 575 29.32 11.12 2.98
C GLU A 575 28.35 11.65 4.05
N GLY A 576 27.86 12.86 3.82
CA GLY A 576 26.95 13.54 4.75
C GLY A 576 25.67 12.74 4.97
N GLY A 577 25.38 12.41 6.23
CA GLY A 577 24.17 11.66 6.60
C GLY A 577 24.29 10.13 6.52
N SER A 578 25.41 9.58 6.06
CA SER A 578 25.69 8.13 6.07
C SER A 578 25.68 7.54 7.49
N TYR A 579 25.29 6.28 7.62
CA TYR A 579 25.46 5.43 8.79
C TYR A 579 26.93 5.36 9.20
N GLN A 580 27.86 5.17 8.26
CA GLN A 580 29.29 5.24 8.57
C GLN A 580 29.64 6.56 9.30
N GLN A 581 29.20 7.71 8.79
CA GLN A 581 29.43 8.99 9.45
C GLN A 581 28.84 9.02 10.87
N ARG A 582 27.57 8.60 11.02
CA ARG A 582 26.87 8.61 12.32
C ARG A 582 27.56 7.74 13.35
N ILE A 583 27.87 6.50 12.99
CA ILE A 583 28.50 5.50 13.88
C ILE A 583 29.87 5.98 14.37
N LEU A 584 30.70 6.50 13.47
CA LEU A 584 32.03 7.01 13.85
C LEU A 584 31.94 8.24 14.77
N VAL A 585 30.96 9.12 14.53
CA VAL A 585 30.74 10.31 15.36
C VAL A 585 30.18 9.93 16.73
N GLU A 586 29.23 8.99 16.79
CA GLU A 586 28.67 8.47 18.05
C GLU A 586 29.75 7.78 18.89
N PHE A 587 30.62 6.99 18.27
CA PHE A 587 31.75 6.36 18.95
C PHE A 587 32.69 7.40 19.58
N LEU A 588 33.07 8.45 18.83
CA LEU A 588 33.91 9.54 19.35
C LEU A 588 33.22 10.34 20.46
N LYS A 589 31.90 10.57 20.35
CA LYS A 589 31.10 11.18 21.42
C LYS A 589 31.03 10.29 22.65
N GLY A 590 30.96 8.97 22.49
CA GLY A 590 31.01 8.01 23.59
C GLY A 590 32.32 8.11 24.36
N ILE A 591 33.46 8.19 23.66
CA ILE A 591 34.78 8.43 24.28
C ILE A 591 34.79 9.77 25.02
N GLN A 592 34.23 10.83 24.41
CA GLN A 592 34.13 12.14 25.04
C GLN A 592 33.31 12.08 26.34
N SER A 593 32.09 11.51 26.30
CA SER A 593 31.21 11.35 27.46
C SER A 593 31.90 10.58 28.57
N ARG A 594 32.61 9.49 28.22
CA ARG A 594 33.35 8.70 29.21
C ARG A 594 34.52 9.46 29.83
N THR A 595 35.19 10.29 29.03
CA THR A 595 36.25 11.20 29.50
C THR A 595 35.68 12.23 30.48
N GLU A 596 34.51 12.81 30.19
CA GLU A 596 33.78 13.72 31.07
C GLU A 596 33.40 13.07 32.40
N GLU A 597 32.82 11.87 32.37
CA GLU A 597 32.47 11.11 33.58
C GLU A 597 33.70 10.87 34.47
N ILE A 598 34.80 10.36 33.89
CA ILE A 598 36.01 10.06 34.66
C ILE A 598 36.67 11.34 35.19
N ALA A 599 36.71 12.40 34.39
CA ALA A 599 37.25 13.68 34.83
C ALA A 599 36.46 14.26 36.01
N GLN A 600 35.12 14.15 36.00
CA GLN A 600 34.27 14.58 37.12
C GLN A 600 34.52 13.76 38.39
N VAL A 601 34.56 12.43 38.26
CA VAL A 601 34.82 11.51 39.39
C VAL A 601 36.19 11.78 40.03
N LEU A 602 37.24 11.95 39.22
CA LEU A 602 38.60 12.20 39.71
C LEU A 602 38.78 13.60 40.30
N GLN A 603 37.96 14.58 39.87
CA GLN A 603 37.95 15.93 40.44
C GLN A 603 37.05 16.08 41.68
N GLY A 604 36.41 15.00 42.14
CA GLY A 604 35.56 15.01 43.33
C GLY A 604 34.26 15.81 43.16
N LYS A 605 33.80 16.01 41.93
CA LYS A 605 32.47 16.57 41.65
C LYS A 605 31.46 15.42 41.59
N PRO A 606 30.30 15.53 42.29
CA PRO A 606 29.32 14.46 42.40
C PRO A 606 28.68 14.09 41.06
#